data_AF-A0A4R6CVT7-F1
#
_entry.id   AF-A0A4R6CVT7-F1
#
_cell.length_a   1.000
_cell.length_b   1.000
_cell.length_c   1.000
_cell.angle_alpha   90.00
_cell.angle_beta   90.00
_cell.angle_gamma   90.00
#
_symmetry.space_group_name_H-M   'P 1'
#
loop_
_entity.id
_entity.type
_entity.pdbx_description
1 polymer ?
#
loop_
_entity_poly.entity_id
_entity_poly.type
_entity_poly.pdbx_seq_one_letter_code
_entity_poly.pdbx_strand_id
1 'polypeptide(L)' 'MAKEIIDALSMKRALMRMTYEIVERNKGTKDLVLVGIKTRGWYLAERIAKNLKNLEDVEVPVG' A
#
# COMPACT_ATOMS: atom_id res chain seq x y z
N MET A 1 25.11 -11.23 -14.41
CA MET A 1 23.95 -10.39 -14.79
C MET A 1 22.91 -10.49 -13.68
N ALA A 2 22.35 -9.37 -13.23
CA ALA A 2 21.24 -9.39 -12.27
C ALA A 2 19.95 -9.77 -12.98
N LYS A 3 19.16 -10.68 -12.39
CA LYS A 3 17.85 -11.07 -12.89
C LYS A 3 16.79 -10.18 -12.24
N GLU A 4 15.97 -9.52 -13.06
CA GLU A 4 14.82 -8.78 -12.57
C GLU A 4 13.73 -9.76 -12.09
N ILE A 5 13.21 -9.54 -10.88
CA ILE A 5 12.16 -10.38 -10.28
C ILE A 5 10.80 -9.70 -10.37
N ILE A 6 10.77 -8.36 -10.22
CA ILE A 6 9.54 -7.56 -10.25
C ILE A 6 9.83 -6.28 -11.03
N ASP A 7 9.11 -6.09 -12.13
CA ASP A 7 9.12 -4.85 -12.90
C ASP A 7 8.19 -3.78 -12.29
N ALA A 8 8.26 -2.55 -12.82
CA ALA A 8 7.49 -1.42 -12.31
C ALA A 8 5.96 -1.59 -12.40
N LEU A 9 5.46 -2.21 -13.49
CA LEU A 9 4.03 -2.43 -13.69
C LEU A 9 3.52 -3.51 -12.74
N SER A 10 4.30 -4.58 -12.57
CA SER A 10 4.04 -5.67 -11.62
C SER A 10 4.02 -5.17 -10.18
N MET A 11 4.96 -4.28 -9.80
CA MET A 11 4.97 -3.62 -8.49
C MET A 11 3.72 -2.77 -8.26
N LYS A 12 3.31 -1.96 -9.26
CA LYS A 12 2.11 -1.13 -9.17
C LYS A 12 0.85 -1.98 -8.96
N ARG A 13 0.71 -3.08 -9.71
CA ARG A 13 -0.40 -4.03 -9.57
C ARG A 13 -0.40 -4.70 -8.20
N ALA A 14 0.78 -5.12 -7.72
CA ALA A 14 0.92 -5.74 -6.41
C ALA A 14 0.49 -4.80 -5.29
N LEU A 15 0.88 -3.52 -5.34
CA LEU A 15 0.47 -2.51 -4.35
C LEU A 15 -1.03 -2.23 -4.38
N MET A 16 -1.64 -2.15 -5.57
CA MET A 16 -3.09 -2.01 -5.69
C MET A 16 -3.82 -3.21 -5.10
N ARG A 17 -3.36 -4.43 -5.40
CA ARG A 17 -3.93 -5.66 -4.83
C ARG A 17 -3.84 -5.67 -3.30
N MET A 18 -2.68 -5.34 -2.73
CA MET A 18 -2.51 -5.24 -1.28
C MET A 18 -3.45 -4.19 -0.67
N THR A 19 -3.69 -3.09 -1.37
CA THR A 19 -4.60 -2.03 -0.91
C THR A 19 -6.01 -2.57 -0.72
N TYR A 20 -6.57 -3.25 -1.72
CA TYR A 20 -7.89 -3.89 -1.61
C TYR A 20 -7.93 -4.96 -0.51
N GLU A 21 -6.91 -5.81 -0.43
CA GLU A 21 -6.83 -6.86 0.59
C GLU A 21 -6.80 -6.30 2.01
N ILE A 22 -6.13 -5.16 2.24
CA ILE A 22 -6.11 -4.50 3.54
C ILE A 22 -7.52 -4.03 3.93
N VAL A 23 -8.25 -3.37 3.03
CA VAL A 23 -9.61 -2.89 3.31
C VAL A 23 -10.55 -4.05 3.60
N GLU A 24 -10.54 -5.07 2.74
CA GLU A 24 -11.43 -6.23 2.86
C GLU A 24 -11.20 -6.99 4.16
N ARG A 25 -9.94 -7.24 4.52
CA ARG A 25 -9.57 -7.95 5.76
C ARG A 25 -9.96 -7.18 7.03
N ASN A 26 -9.88 -5.85 7.00
CA ASN A 26 -10.22 -5.00 8.13
C ASN A 26 -11.68 -4.54 8.15
N LYS A 27 -12.49 -4.97 7.17
CA LYS A 27 -13.91 -4.58 7.00
C LYS A 27 -14.09 -3.06 6.92
N GLY A 28 -13.16 -2.40 6.23
CA GLY A 28 -13.11 -0.95 6.09
C GLY A 28 -11.82 -0.33 6.64
N THR A 29 -11.82 0.99 6.76
CA THR A 29 -10.64 1.82 7.02
C THR A 29 -10.73 2.66 8.30
N LYS A 30 -11.82 2.52 9.07
CA LYS A 30 -12.16 3.40 10.20
C LYS A 30 -11.08 3.49 11.28
N ASP A 31 -10.51 2.35 11.66
CA ASP A 31 -9.49 2.25 12.73
C ASP A 31 -8.18 1.66 12.19
N LEU A 32 -7.81 2.08 10.97
CA LEU A 32 -6.64 1.59 10.25
C LEU A 32 -5.46 2.56 10.39
N VAL A 33 -4.25 2.03 10.56
CA VAL A 33 -2.99 2.77 10.45
C VAL A 33 -1.98 1.95 9.66
N LEU A 34 -1.11 2.60 8.90
CA LEU A 34 -0.02 1.95 8.18
C LEU A 34 1.31 2.28 8.84
N VAL A 35 2.16 1.26 9.05
CA VAL A 35 3.49 1.44 9.64
C VAL A 35 4.54 0.92 8.66
N GLY A 36 5.40 1.80 8.18
CA GLY A 36 6.47 1.50 7.25
C GLY A 36 7.76 1.11 7.97
N ILE A 37 8.13 -0.18 7.88
CA ILE A 37 9.37 -0.67 8.51
C ILE A 37 10.54 -0.56 7.53
N LYS A 38 11.67 0.02 7.97
CA LYS A 38 12.85 0.35 7.14
C LYS A 38 12.58 1.46 6.11
N THR A 39 13.65 2.02 5.56
CA THR A 39 13.60 3.17 4.63
C THR A 39 12.66 2.95 3.44
N ARG A 40 12.70 1.78 2.79
CA ARG A 40 11.82 1.50 1.63
C ARG A 40 10.41 1.08 2.04
N GLY A 41 10.23 0.53 3.24
CA GLY A 41 8.90 0.18 3.75
C GLY A 41 8.04 1.41 3.99
N TRP A 42 8.64 2.51 4.48
CA TRP A 42 7.99 3.82 4.57
C TRP A 42 7.35 4.26 3.25
N TYR A 43 8.13 4.29 2.16
CA TYR A 43 7.60 4.68 0.84
C TYR A 43 6.53 3.73 0.30
N LEU A 44 6.56 2.45 0.66
CA LEU A 44 5.51 1.50 0.27
C LEU A 44 4.22 1.76 1.06
N ALA A 45 4.32 2.04 2.36
CA ALA A 45 3.19 2.41 3.19
C ALA A 45 2.52 3.71 2.69
N GLU A 46 3.31 4.74 2.36
CA GLU A 46 2.78 5.97 1.75
C GLU A 46 2.07 5.71 0.42
N ARG A 47 2.59 4.82 -0.42
CA ARG A 47 1.93 4.45 -1.70
C ARG A 47 0.60 3.75 -1.47
N ILE A 48 0.51 2.87 -0.47
CA ILE A 48 -0.74 2.21 -0.10
C ILE A 48 -1.74 3.24 0.44
N ALA A 49 -1.31 4.15 1.32
CA ALA A 49 -2.15 5.23 1.84
C ALA A 49 -2.71 6.12 0.71
N LYS A 50 -1.87 6.46 -0.27
CA LYS A 50 -2.30 7.23 -1.45
C LYS A 50 -3.31 6.46 -2.30
N ASN A 51 -3.14 5.15 -2.46
CA ASN A 51 -4.12 4.32 -3.16
C ASN A 51 -5.46 4.29 -2.42
N LEU A 52 -5.46 4.16 -1.08
CA LEU A 52 -6.68 4.23 -0.26
C LEU A 52 -7.40 5.56 -0.46
N LYS A 53 -6.67 6.67 -0.43
CA LYS A 53 -7.23 7.99 -0.72
C LYS A 53 -7.86 8.08 -2.11
N ASN A 54 -7.20 7.53 -3.14
CA ASN A 54 -7.75 7.58 -4.49
C ASN A 54 -8.98 6.68 -4.72
N LEU A 55 -9.09 5.58 -3.97
CA LEU A 55 -10.15 4.58 -4.15
C LEU A 55 -11.39 4.89 -3.31
N GLU A 56 -11.19 5.30 -2.05
CA GLU A 56 -12.26 5.45 -1.06
C GLU A 56 -12.35 6.86 -0.47
N ASP A 57 -11.47 7.78 -0.89
CA ASP A 57 -11.35 9.14 -0.33
C ASP A 57 -11.04 9.16 1.17
N VAL A 58 -10.33 8.14 1.65
CA VAL A 58 -9.93 8.01 3.05
C VAL A 58 -8.45 8.33 3.25
N GLU A 59 -8.16 9.25 4.17
CA GLU A 59 -6.81 9.51 4.64
C GLU A 59 -6.47 8.60 5.83
N VAL A 60 -5.49 7.72 5.62
CA VAL A 60 -4.98 6.81 6.65
C VAL A 60 -3.63 7.33 7.15
N PRO A 61 -3.42 7.45 8.48
CA PRO A 61 -2.13 7.87 9.01
C PRO A 61 -1.02 6.86 8.69
N VAL A 62 0.18 7.36 8.40
CA VAL A 62 1.37 6.57 8.10
C VAL A 62 2.48 6.90 9.09
N GLY A 63 3.06 5.86 9.69
CA GLY A 63 4.12 5.92 10.72
C GLY A 63 5.34 5.06 10.42
#